data_AF-A0A8T4LW64-F1
#
_entry.id   AF-A0A8T4LW64-F1
#
_cell.length_a   1.000
_cell.length_b   1.000
_cell.length_c   1.000
_cell.angle_alpha   90.00
_cell.angle_beta   90.00
_cell.angle_gamma   90.00
#
_symmetry.space_group_name_H-M   'P 1'
#
loop_
_entity.id
_entity.type
_entity.pdbx_description
1 polymer ?
#
loop_
_entity_poly.entity_id
_entity_poly.type
_entity_poly.pdbx_seq_one_letter_code
_entity_poly.pdbx_strand_id
1 'polypeptide(L)'
;MSETDKKARKERINALEQLVWQNLKTSEILAKILEKSAHADDISRYVGVKFWAEISVSRETYKKAMWIQIFIEHDTPVQPVTPKLYRITQDAEEQRLLSERIWDGVTPEDLLLIIKAKADMFHKRGEERGLDIDRDIIIKKLYPAIMEGRITIELLSDYAQYRVTMLE
;
A
#
# COMPACT_ATOMS: atom_id res chain seq x y z
N MET A 1 12.35 18.21 8.47
CA MET A 1 11.00 17.99 9.04
C MET A 1 11.11 17.91 10.54
N SER A 2 10.28 18.63 11.29
CA SER A 2 10.35 18.64 12.75
C SER A 2 9.91 17.30 13.35
N GLU A 3 10.29 17.01 14.60
CA GLU A 3 9.80 15.82 15.31
C GLU A 3 8.27 15.86 15.51
N THR A 4 7.70 17.05 15.65
CA THR A 4 6.24 17.26 15.73
C THR A 4 5.55 16.81 14.44
N ASP A 5 6.08 17.18 13.27
CA ASP A 5 5.51 16.80 11.98
C ASP A 5 5.62 15.28 11.74
N LYS A 6 6.74 14.66 12.14
CA LYS A 6 6.93 13.21 12.07
C LYS A 6 5.89 12.47 12.90
N LYS A 7 5.63 12.95 14.12
CA LYS A 7 4.64 12.38 15.03
C LYS A 7 3.22 12.51 14.47
N ALA A 8 2.82 13.71 14.05
CA ALA A 8 1.50 13.96 13.47
C ALA A 8 1.26 13.11 12.21
N ARG A 9 2.26 12.99 11.33
CA ARG A 9 2.20 12.11 10.14
C ARG A 9 1.98 10.65 10.53
N LYS A 10 2.71 10.15 11.54
CA LYS A 10 2.58 8.77 12.02
C LYS A 10 1.18 8.53 12.60
N GLU A 11 0.66 9.46 13.41
CA GLU A 11 -0.68 9.37 13.98
C GLU A 11 -1.76 9.35 12.90
N ARG A 12 -1.62 10.20 11.86
CA ARG A 12 -2.54 10.19 10.71
C ARG A 12 -2.50 8.87 9.96
N ILE A 13 -1.31 8.34 9.67
CA ILE A 13 -1.18 7.04 8.99
C ILE A 13 -1.81 5.91 9.82
N ASN A 14 -1.60 5.89 11.14
CA ASN A 14 -2.24 4.90 12.00
C ASN A 14 -3.77 5.01 11.99
N ALA A 15 -4.31 6.23 11.96
CA ALA A 15 -5.75 6.45 11.86
C ALA A 15 -6.31 5.95 10.52
N LEU A 16 -5.56 6.13 9.42
CA LEU A 16 -5.93 5.60 8.10
C LEU A 16 -5.88 4.07 8.05
N GLU A 17 -4.89 3.45 8.69
CA GLU A 17 -4.84 2.00 8.85
C GLU A 17 -6.08 1.48 9.60
N GLN A 18 -6.50 2.17 10.68
CA GLN A 18 -7.73 1.81 11.38
C GLN A 18 -8.98 2.01 10.53
N LEU A 19 -9.08 3.09 9.75
CA LEU A 19 -10.19 3.33 8.83
C LEU A 19 -10.32 2.19 7.81
N VAL A 20 -9.24 1.88 7.10
CA VAL A 20 -9.22 0.80 6.10
C VAL A 20 -9.53 -0.55 6.74
N TRP A 21 -9.07 -0.78 7.97
CA TRP A 21 -9.44 -1.98 8.73
C TRP A 21 -10.93 -2.06 9.03
N GLN A 22 -11.58 -0.95 9.42
CA GLN A 22 -13.03 -0.95 9.61
C GLN A 22 -13.77 -1.23 8.31
N ASN A 23 -13.36 -0.59 7.20
CA ASN A 23 -13.96 -0.80 5.89
C ASN A 23 -13.92 -2.28 5.46
N LEU A 24 -12.81 -2.97 5.72
CA LEU A 24 -12.66 -4.39 5.43
C LEU A 24 -13.61 -5.28 6.25
N LYS A 25 -13.75 -4.99 7.55
CA LYS A 25 -14.58 -5.78 8.48
C LYS A 25 -16.08 -5.58 8.23
N THR A 26 -16.52 -4.36 7.97
CA THR A 26 -17.95 -4.04 7.80
C THR A 26 -18.51 -4.49 6.45
N SER A 27 -17.63 -4.80 5.49
CA SER A 27 -18.03 -4.98 4.11
C SER A 27 -18.17 -6.44 3.64
N GLU A 28 -18.05 -7.43 4.53
CA GLU A 28 -17.88 -8.87 4.19
C GLU A 28 -16.65 -9.16 3.30
N ILE A 29 -15.90 -8.12 2.92
CA ILE A 29 -14.70 -8.18 2.06
C ILE A 29 -13.61 -8.99 2.73
N LEU A 30 -13.41 -8.81 4.04
CA LEU A 30 -12.41 -9.55 4.79
C LEU A 30 -12.61 -11.07 4.67
N ALA A 31 -13.85 -11.55 4.82
CA ALA A 31 -14.16 -12.96 4.66
C ALA A 31 -13.85 -13.47 3.24
N LYS A 32 -14.24 -12.70 2.21
CA LYS A 32 -13.93 -13.03 0.81
C LYS A 32 -12.41 -13.06 0.52
N ILE A 33 -11.63 -12.14 1.09
CA ILE A 33 -10.16 -12.14 0.97
C ILE A 33 -9.56 -13.41 1.58
N LEU A 34 -10.02 -13.74 2.79
CA LEU A 34 -9.45 -14.83 3.58
C LEU A 34 -9.82 -16.21 3.03
N GLU A 35 -11.04 -16.40 2.52
CA GLU A 35 -11.43 -17.66 1.85
C GLU A 35 -10.47 -18.04 0.69
N LYS A 36 -9.88 -17.05 0.02
CA LYS A 36 -8.92 -17.24 -1.08
C LYS A 36 -7.47 -17.27 -0.64
N SER A 37 -7.19 -17.05 0.65
CA SER A 37 -5.85 -17.06 1.21
C SER A 37 -5.50 -18.45 1.72
N ALA A 38 -4.48 -19.08 1.13
CA ALA A 38 -3.98 -20.41 1.52
C ALA A 38 -3.41 -20.49 2.95
N HIS A 39 -3.38 -19.37 3.69
CA HIS A 39 -2.82 -19.24 5.03
C HIS A 39 -3.83 -18.68 6.06
N ALA A 40 -5.11 -18.61 5.70
CA ALA A 40 -6.16 -18.07 6.56
C ALA A 40 -6.95 -19.21 7.22
N ASP A 41 -6.56 -19.59 8.42
CA ASP A 41 -7.22 -20.69 9.16
C ASP A 41 -8.38 -20.17 10.02
N ASP A 42 -8.28 -18.94 10.57
CA ASP A 42 -9.31 -18.32 11.41
C ASP A 42 -9.37 -16.79 11.20
N ILE A 43 -10.51 -16.31 10.68
CA ILE A 43 -10.77 -14.89 10.42
C ILE A 43 -10.66 -14.02 11.69
N SER A 44 -11.01 -14.56 12.85
CA SER A 44 -11.03 -13.82 14.12
C SER A 44 -9.63 -13.42 14.60
N ARG A 45 -8.59 -14.04 14.05
CA ARG A 45 -7.20 -13.79 14.37
C ARG A 45 -6.59 -12.66 13.55
N TYR A 46 -7.32 -12.12 12.57
CA TYR A 46 -6.90 -10.93 11.84
C TYR A 46 -7.36 -9.68 12.61
N VAL A 47 -6.40 -8.81 12.94
CA VAL A 47 -6.60 -7.76 13.96
C VAL A 47 -6.41 -6.33 13.44
N GLY A 48 -5.88 -6.17 12.23
CA GLY A 48 -5.58 -4.85 11.69
C GLY A 48 -5.08 -4.88 10.26
N VAL A 49 -4.67 -3.71 9.77
CA VAL A 49 -3.93 -3.58 8.53
C VAL A 49 -2.73 -2.68 8.71
N LYS A 50 -1.78 -2.83 7.80
CA LYS A 50 -0.65 -1.93 7.63
C LYS A 50 -0.46 -1.61 6.17
N PHE A 51 -0.07 -0.37 5.89
CA PHE A 51 0.33 -0.03 4.53
C PHE A 51 1.69 -0.65 4.22
N TRP A 52 1.80 -1.27 3.07
CA TRP A 52 3.03 -1.75 2.49
C TRP A 52 3.28 -1.07 1.17
N ALA A 53 4.56 -0.95 0.82
CA ALA A 53 4.96 -0.39 -0.44
C ALA A 53 5.91 -1.34 -1.16
N GLU A 54 5.71 -1.51 -2.46
CA GLU A 54 6.64 -2.22 -3.33
C GLU A 54 7.16 -1.26 -4.39
N ILE A 55 8.43 -1.44 -4.76
CA ILE A 55 9.05 -0.67 -5.84
C ILE A 55 9.31 -1.64 -6.97
N SER A 56 8.87 -1.30 -8.18
CA SER A 56 9.07 -2.12 -9.36
C SER A 56 9.51 -1.30 -10.57
N VAL A 57 10.14 -2.00 -11.51
CA VAL A 57 10.44 -1.51 -12.86
C VAL A 57 9.78 -2.44 -13.85
N SER A 58 8.98 -1.88 -14.74
CA SER A 58 8.56 -2.61 -15.93
C SER A 58 9.78 -2.82 -16.82
N ARG A 59 10.13 -4.09 -17.10
CA ARG A 59 11.26 -4.41 -17.98
C ARG A 59 10.99 -4.02 -19.44
N GLU A 60 9.73 -3.94 -19.83
CA GLU A 60 9.31 -3.60 -21.20
C GLU A 60 9.33 -2.10 -21.44
N THR A 61 8.82 -1.32 -20.48
CA THR A 61 8.68 0.15 -20.64
C THR A 61 9.76 0.93 -19.89
N TYR A 62 10.59 0.26 -19.09
CA TYR A 62 11.55 0.85 -18.15
C TYR A 62 10.95 1.86 -17.16
N LYS A 63 9.61 1.90 -17.07
CA LYS A 63 8.87 2.75 -16.15
C LYS A 63 9.06 2.26 -14.72
N LYS A 64 9.34 3.21 -13.84
CA LYS A 64 9.53 3.02 -12.40
C LYS A 64 8.23 3.36 -11.70
N ALA A 65 7.78 2.47 -10.84
CA ALA A 65 6.58 2.69 -10.04
C ALA A 65 6.80 2.26 -8.60
N MET A 66 6.07 2.92 -7.71
CA MET A 66 5.84 2.44 -6.35
C MET A 66 4.38 2.03 -6.23
N TRP A 67 4.11 0.93 -5.55
CA TRP A 67 2.79 0.36 -5.33
C TRP A 67 2.47 0.45 -3.86
N ILE A 68 1.36 1.06 -3.49
CA ILE A 68 0.85 1.08 -2.11
C ILE A 68 -0.24 0.02 -2.01
N GLN A 69 -0.02 -0.93 -1.11
CA GLN A 69 -0.95 -2.00 -0.80
C GLN A 69 -1.21 -2.05 0.70
N ILE A 70 -2.22 -2.80 1.10
CA ILE A 70 -2.44 -3.18 2.50
C ILE A 70 -1.96 -4.60 2.73
N PHE A 71 -1.42 -4.88 3.90
CA PHE A 71 -1.39 -6.23 4.44
C PHE A 71 -2.27 -6.32 5.66
N ILE A 72 -2.95 -7.45 5.80
CA ILE A 72 -3.84 -7.72 6.92
C ILE A 72 -3.01 -8.39 8.01
N GLU A 73 -2.94 -7.74 9.17
CA GLU A 73 -2.22 -8.20 10.35
C GLU A 73 -2.96 -9.34 11.03
N HIS A 74 -2.18 -10.30 11.49
CA HIS A 74 -2.64 -11.42 12.28
C HIS A 74 -2.14 -11.27 13.73
N ASP A 75 -2.91 -11.76 14.70
CA ASP A 75 -2.65 -11.66 16.14
C ASP A 75 -1.34 -12.32 16.62
N THR A 76 -0.75 -13.11 15.73
CA THR A 76 0.49 -13.85 15.91
C THR A 76 1.35 -13.66 14.67
N PRO A 77 2.68 -13.84 14.79
CA PRO A 77 3.64 -13.55 13.73
C PRO A 77 3.65 -14.63 12.64
N VAL A 78 2.52 -14.82 11.97
CA VAL A 78 2.39 -15.60 10.74
C VAL A 78 2.64 -14.72 9.52
N GLN A 79 2.76 -15.33 8.35
CA GLN A 79 2.94 -14.58 7.11
C GLN A 79 1.72 -13.67 6.88
N PRO A 80 1.93 -12.34 6.72
CA PRO A 80 0.84 -11.41 6.53
C PRO A 80 0.11 -11.69 5.21
N VAL A 81 -1.22 -11.58 5.23
CA VAL A 81 -2.03 -11.75 4.03
C VAL A 81 -2.06 -10.42 3.29
N THR A 82 -1.40 -10.36 2.15
CA THR A 82 -1.61 -9.26 1.20
C THR A 82 -2.81 -9.65 0.33
N PRO A 83 -3.87 -8.84 0.27
CA PRO A 83 -5.01 -9.12 -0.58
C PRO A 83 -4.54 -9.21 -2.04
N LYS A 84 -4.46 -10.43 -2.56
CA LYS A 84 -4.27 -10.68 -3.99
C LYS A 84 -5.64 -10.63 -4.64
N LEU A 85 -6.16 -9.40 -4.74
CA LEU A 85 -7.58 -9.13 -4.92
C LEU A 85 -8.13 -9.48 -6.30
N TYR A 86 -7.27 -9.66 -7.30
CA TYR A 86 -7.60 -10.15 -8.65
C TYR A 86 -8.30 -11.53 -8.69
N ARG A 87 -8.66 -12.09 -7.52
CA ARG A 87 -9.33 -13.37 -7.33
C ARG A 87 -10.48 -13.34 -6.32
N ILE A 88 -10.87 -12.17 -5.78
CA ILE A 88 -12.10 -12.13 -4.96
C ILE A 88 -13.29 -12.50 -5.82
N THR A 89 -13.39 -11.88 -6.99
CA THR A 89 -14.46 -12.09 -7.96
C THR A 89 -13.88 -12.05 -9.36
N GLN A 90 -14.55 -12.72 -10.30
CA GLN A 90 -14.23 -12.66 -11.73
C GLN A 90 -14.96 -11.51 -12.43
N ASP A 91 -15.92 -10.88 -11.75
CA ASP A 91 -16.65 -9.73 -12.26
C ASP A 91 -15.84 -8.44 -12.04
N ALA A 92 -15.49 -7.77 -13.13
CA ALA A 92 -14.62 -6.59 -13.09
C ALA A 92 -15.28 -5.40 -12.35
N GLU A 93 -16.60 -5.27 -12.42
CA GLU A 93 -17.32 -4.17 -11.78
C GLU A 93 -17.45 -4.43 -10.28
N GLU A 94 -17.78 -5.65 -9.87
CA GLU A 94 -17.75 -6.05 -8.46
C GLU A 94 -16.34 -5.89 -7.89
N GLN A 95 -15.30 -6.30 -8.62
CA GLN A 95 -13.91 -6.12 -8.22
C GLN A 95 -13.56 -4.64 -8.00
N ARG A 96 -13.99 -3.78 -8.92
CA ARG A 96 -13.81 -2.33 -8.82
C ARG A 96 -14.48 -1.76 -7.57
N LEU A 97 -15.75 -2.10 -7.35
CA LEU A 97 -16.52 -1.64 -6.20
C LEU A 97 -15.94 -2.13 -4.86
N LEU A 98 -15.44 -3.37 -4.81
CA LEU A 98 -14.77 -3.91 -3.62
C LEU A 98 -13.50 -3.11 -3.31
N SER A 99 -12.69 -2.81 -4.33
CA SER A 99 -11.49 -1.99 -4.18
C SER A 99 -11.80 -0.59 -3.65
N GLU A 100 -12.82 0.07 -4.21
CA GLU A 100 -13.25 1.40 -3.78
C GLU A 100 -13.74 1.39 -2.33
N ARG A 101 -14.49 0.35 -1.93
CA ARG A 101 -14.96 0.21 -0.54
C ARG A 101 -13.83 0.00 0.46
N ILE A 102 -12.76 -0.72 0.10
CA ILE A 102 -11.59 -0.88 0.98
C ILE A 102 -10.99 0.48 1.33
N TRP A 103 -10.86 1.34 0.32
CA TRP A 103 -10.20 2.63 0.42
C TRP A 103 -11.16 3.81 0.67
N ASP A 104 -12.43 3.52 0.96
CA ASP A 104 -13.43 4.57 1.21
C ASP A 104 -13.01 5.49 2.37
N GLY A 105 -13.16 6.79 2.15
CA GLY A 105 -12.72 7.84 3.08
C GLY A 105 -11.20 8.15 3.09
N VAL A 106 -10.39 7.48 2.26
CA VAL A 106 -8.96 7.81 2.09
C VAL A 106 -8.80 8.82 0.94
N THR A 107 -8.23 9.99 1.22
CA THR A 107 -8.09 11.06 0.22
C THR A 107 -6.76 11.00 -0.54
N PRO A 108 -6.61 11.71 -1.67
CA PRO A 108 -5.32 11.86 -2.34
C PRO A 108 -4.21 12.43 -1.44
N GLU A 109 -4.53 13.36 -0.54
CA GLU A 109 -3.59 13.94 0.42
C GLU A 109 -3.12 12.91 1.44
N ASP A 110 -4.02 12.04 1.90
CA ASP A 110 -3.69 10.91 2.77
C ASP A 110 -2.74 9.93 2.09
N LEU A 111 -2.99 9.63 0.80
CA LEU A 111 -2.09 8.79 0.01
C LEU A 111 -0.71 9.44 -0.14
N LEU A 112 -0.64 10.75 -0.40
CA LEU A 112 0.63 11.47 -0.44
C LEU A 112 1.41 11.37 0.87
N LEU A 113 0.73 11.43 2.01
CA LEU A 113 1.37 11.23 3.32
C LEU A 113 1.96 9.82 3.46
N ILE A 114 1.21 8.79 3.08
CA ILE A 114 1.64 7.39 3.12
C ILE A 114 2.86 7.20 2.20
N ILE A 115 2.78 7.67 0.95
CA ILE A 115 3.82 7.51 -0.07
C ILE A 115 5.11 8.19 0.38
N LYS A 116 5.04 9.43 0.87
CA LYS A 116 6.22 10.16 1.38
C LYS A 116 6.86 9.42 2.56
N ALA A 117 6.05 8.91 3.50
CA ALA A 117 6.57 8.15 4.63
C ALA A 117 7.27 6.84 4.19
N LYS A 118 6.73 6.14 3.19
CA LYS A 118 7.37 4.92 2.64
C LYS A 118 8.63 5.24 1.85
N ALA A 119 8.60 6.30 1.03
CA ALA A 119 9.77 6.75 0.28
C ALA A 119 10.93 7.15 1.20
N ASP A 120 10.67 7.89 2.28
CA ASP A 120 11.66 8.20 3.32
C ASP A 120 12.29 6.93 3.91
N MET A 121 11.48 5.92 4.23
CA MET A 121 11.97 4.64 4.78
C MET A 121 12.88 3.90 3.79
N PHE A 122 12.52 3.86 2.51
CA PHE A 122 13.34 3.23 1.47
C PHE A 122 14.64 3.99 1.24
N HIS A 123 14.59 5.31 1.17
CA HIS A 123 15.76 6.15 0.98
C HIS A 123 16.78 5.92 2.11
N LYS A 124 16.32 5.98 3.36
CA LYS A 124 17.17 5.70 4.54
C LYS A 124 17.75 4.29 4.53
N ARG A 125 16.93 3.28 4.20
CA ARG A 125 17.40 1.88 4.11
C ARG A 125 18.41 1.67 2.99
N GLY A 126 18.24 2.36 1.86
CA GLY A 126 19.19 2.35 0.74
C GLY A 126 20.57 2.81 1.16
N GLU A 127 20.62 3.90 1.91
CA GLU A 127 21.87 4.44 2.47
C GLU A 127 22.50 3.51 3.52
N GLU A 128 21.69 2.92 4.40
CA GLU A 128 22.19 2.10 5.52
C GLU A 128 22.59 0.67 5.13
N ARG A 129 21.96 0.07 4.11
CA ARG A 129 22.09 -1.36 3.81
C ARG A 129 22.66 -1.70 2.44
N GLY A 130 23.01 -0.71 1.62
CA GLY A 130 23.54 -0.92 0.28
C GLY A 130 22.65 -1.87 -0.52
N LEU A 131 21.43 -1.43 -0.84
CA LEU A 131 20.47 -2.25 -1.59
C LEU A 131 21.08 -2.68 -2.94
N ASP A 132 20.44 -3.67 -3.58
CA ASP A 132 20.75 -4.01 -4.96
C ASP A 132 20.78 -2.75 -5.86
N ILE A 133 21.77 -2.68 -6.76
CA ILE A 133 22.06 -1.49 -7.59
C ILE A 133 20.82 -1.02 -8.34
N ASP A 134 19.99 -1.93 -8.86
CA ASP A 134 18.78 -1.56 -9.58
C ASP A 134 17.77 -0.87 -8.65
N ARG A 135 17.58 -1.40 -7.43
CA ARG A 135 16.70 -0.80 -6.42
C ARG A 135 17.17 0.58 -6.00
N ASP A 136 18.47 0.75 -5.80
CA ASP A 136 19.06 2.04 -5.47
C ASP A 136 18.83 3.08 -6.57
N ILE A 137 19.01 2.70 -7.84
CA ILE A 137 18.73 3.58 -8.98
C ILE A 137 17.25 3.97 -9.02
N ILE A 138 16.35 3.03 -8.72
CA ILE A 138 14.91 3.32 -8.72
C ILE A 138 14.56 4.27 -7.58
N ILE A 139 15.03 4.02 -6.36
CA ILE A 139 14.78 4.88 -5.19
C ILE A 139 15.35 6.27 -5.43
N LYS A 140 16.59 6.40 -5.95
CA LYS A 140 17.21 7.69 -6.27
C LYS A 140 16.43 8.51 -7.28
N LYS A 141 15.65 7.87 -8.16
CA LYS A 141 14.79 8.56 -9.14
C LYS A 141 13.40 8.86 -8.58
N LEU A 142 12.76 7.90 -7.92
CA LEU A 142 11.41 8.05 -7.38
C LEU A 142 11.36 9.00 -6.17
N TYR A 143 12.36 8.96 -5.29
CA TYR A 143 12.35 9.72 -4.04
C TYR A 143 12.22 11.23 -4.28
N PRO A 144 13.07 11.89 -5.09
CA PRO A 144 12.91 13.33 -5.36
C PRO A 144 11.56 13.67 -5.98
N ALA A 145 11.09 12.87 -6.95
CA ALA A 145 9.80 13.10 -7.60
C ALA A 145 8.63 13.04 -6.61
N ILE A 146 8.64 12.09 -5.67
CA ILE A 146 7.64 11.97 -4.59
C ILE A 146 7.70 13.19 -3.66
N MET A 147 8.90 13.61 -3.26
CA MET A 147 9.08 14.72 -2.32
C MET A 147 8.64 16.05 -2.93
N GLU A 148 8.91 16.25 -4.22
CA GLU A 148 8.55 17.43 -5.00
C GLU A 148 7.09 17.41 -5.50
N GLY A 149 6.35 16.31 -5.28
CA GLY A 149 4.96 16.18 -5.74
C GLY A 149 4.81 15.99 -7.25
N ARG A 150 5.88 15.62 -7.95
CA ARG A 150 5.88 15.31 -9.39
C ARG A 150 5.48 13.85 -9.66
N ILE A 151 4.37 13.45 -9.07
CA ILE A 151 3.86 12.07 -9.16
C ILE A 151 2.38 12.06 -9.53
N THR A 152 1.97 10.99 -10.18
CA THR A 152 0.57 10.59 -10.33
C THR A 152 0.28 9.43 -9.39
N ILE A 153 -0.94 9.41 -8.86
CA ILE A 153 -1.47 8.36 -7.98
C ILE A 153 -2.72 7.82 -8.64
N GLU A 154 -2.77 6.51 -8.85
CA GLU A 154 -3.86 5.84 -9.57
C GLU A 154 -4.30 4.63 -8.76
N LEU A 155 -5.60 4.53 -8.49
CA LEU A 155 -6.17 3.31 -7.93
C LEU A 155 -6.22 2.26 -9.04
N LEU A 156 -5.50 1.15 -8.86
CA LEU A 156 -5.66 -0.01 -9.71
C LEU A 156 -6.72 -0.92 -9.09
N SER A 157 -7.96 -0.72 -9.53
CA SER A 157 -9.13 -1.34 -8.89
C SER A 157 -9.13 -2.87 -8.98
N ASP A 158 -8.48 -3.45 -9.99
CA ASP A 158 -8.29 -4.90 -10.13
C ASP A 158 -7.38 -5.50 -9.04
N TYR A 159 -6.55 -4.67 -8.41
CA TYR A 159 -5.58 -5.09 -7.40
C TYR A 159 -5.89 -4.52 -6.01
N ALA A 160 -6.82 -3.56 -5.89
CA ALA A 160 -6.99 -2.60 -4.79
C ALA A 160 -5.68 -2.07 -4.21
N GLN A 161 -4.81 -1.64 -5.10
CA GLN A 161 -3.55 -1.01 -4.80
C GLN A 161 -3.52 0.36 -5.45
N TYR A 162 -2.78 1.28 -4.86
CA TYR A 162 -2.42 2.51 -5.56
C TYR A 162 -1.09 2.33 -6.28
N ARG A 163 -1.08 2.65 -7.57
CA ARG A 163 0.16 2.83 -8.33
C ARG A 163 0.58 4.29 -8.25
N VAL A 164 1.86 4.50 -7.99
CA VAL A 164 2.52 5.81 -7.95
C VAL A 164 3.57 5.83 -9.04
N THR A 165 3.40 6.76 -9.98
CA THR A 165 4.32 6.97 -11.11
C THR A 165 4.82 8.39 -11.13
N MET A 166 6.02 8.61 -11.66
CA MET A 166 6.53 9.96 -11.89
C MET A 166 5.77 10.60 -13.06
N LEU A 167 5.51 11.90 -12.95
CA LEU A 167 5.15 12.71 -14.12
C LEU A 167 6.40 12.83 -15.01
N GLU A 168 6.25 12.46 -16.29
CA GLU A 168 7.28 12.64 -17.33
C GLU A 168 7.45 14.11 -17.70
#